data_AF-A0A221P988-F1
#
_entry.id   AF-A0A221P988-F1
#
_cell.length_a   1.000
_cell.length_b   1.000
_cell.length_c   1.000
_cell.angle_alpha   90.00
_cell.angle_beta   90.00
_cell.angle_gamma   90.00
#
_symmetry.space_group_name_H-M   'P 1'
#
loop_
_entity.id
_entity.type
_entity.pdbx_description
1 polymer ?
#
loop_
_entity_poly.entity_id
_entity_poly.type
_entity_poly.pdbx_seq_one_letter_code
_entity_poly.pdbx_strand_id
1 'polypeptide(L)'
;MPTVADSTAHSSEVASAGANCGVLASGASATAEAAVRAACSQVGVWYTWGGGHGATPGATYGYYDGSDPDSLHDDERLGFDCSGLMRYAYYRATGKDLLNGTANDQFHTSHAAARFSAGQGTGPLLPGDLMFWGNGHVHHVAMYLGAGQMVEAYESGTHIRVTPVRTGGDYAGAVRINPSGAPTPPPANGGTVFETWGTGVRTHSSPSVRGSVVDTFPGPTQVSVQCQQHAETVTADGYTNDAWSKLTDGSWITNIYLKGPAWLPGVPDCGGSSPAPPSGGSKAHQTWGTGVRTHSQPYVNAAVVDYFAQPTTVNVVCQKHAQQVTADGYTNDAWSKLTDGSWITNIYLKGPAWLADVPAC
;
A
#
# COMPACT_ATOMS: atom_id res chain seq x y z
N MET A 1 46.66 -1.86 58.82
CA MET A 1 46.10 -0.83 57.93
C MET A 1 46.99 -0.74 56.69
N PRO A 2 46.47 -0.73 55.45
CA PRO A 2 45.27 -1.35 54.90
C PRO A 2 45.61 -2.43 53.84
N THR A 3 44.56 -3.11 53.41
CA THR A 3 44.41 -4.22 52.47
C THR A 3 44.71 -3.85 51.00
N VAL A 4 45.34 -4.76 50.27
CA VAL A 4 45.41 -4.74 48.79
C VAL A 4 44.05 -5.18 48.26
N ALA A 5 43.31 -4.27 47.62
CA ALA A 5 42.06 -4.57 46.96
C ALA A 5 42.33 -5.02 45.52
N ASP A 6 41.78 -6.18 45.21
CA ASP A 6 41.74 -6.85 43.92
C ASP A 6 41.09 -5.95 42.85
N SER A 7 41.79 -5.71 41.75
CA SER A 7 41.28 -4.94 40.61
C SER A 7 40.74 -5.91 39.56
N THR A 8 39.57 -6.47 39.84
CA THR A 8 38.77 -7.23 38.86
C THR A 8 37.37 -6.66 38.79
N ALA A 9 37.22 -5.48 38.18
CA ALA A 9 35.90 -4.89 37.95
C ALA A 9 35.91 -3.89 36.79
N HIS A 10 36.37 -4.28 35.60
CA HIS A 10 36.12 -3.51 34.35
C HIS A 10 35.58 -4.40 33.21
N SER A 11 35.21 -5.65 33.51
CA SER A 11 34.73 -6.62 32.52
C SER A 11 33.23 -6.90 32.57
N SER A 12 32.46 -6.20 33.42
CA SER A 12 31.03 -6.51 33.64
C SER A 12 30.02 -5.55 32.99
N GLU A 13 30.42 -4.40 32.44
CA GLU A 13 29.46 -3.44 31.85
C GLU A 13 29.11 -3.72 30.39
N VAL A 14 29.95 -4.44 29.63
CA VAL A 14 29.69 -4.74 28.21
C VAL A 14 28.73 -5.92 28.01
N ALA A 15 28.45 -6.70 29.06
CA ALA A 15 27.70 -7.96 28.95
C ALA A 15 26.15 -7.82 29.02
N SER A 16 25.57 -6.65 29.35
CA SER A 16 24.12 -6.53 29.58
C SER A 16 23.31 -6.00 28.39
N ALA A 17 23.92 -5.30 27.43
CA ALA A 17 23.20 -4.73 26.28
C ALA A 17 22.67 -5.80 25.30
N GLY A 18 23.35 -6.96 25.21
CA GLY A 18 22.92 -8.09 24.38
C GLY A 18 21.82 -8.95 25.01
N ALA A 19 21.57 -8.85 26.32
CA ALA A 19 20.62 -9.72 27.02
C ALA A 19 19.13 -9.38 26.76
N ASN A 20 18.85 -8.19 26.23
CA ASN A 20 17.49 -7.66 26.09
C ASN A 20 17.01 -7.52 24.63
N CYS A 21 17.82 -7.93 23.65
CA CYS A 21 17.42 -7.92 22.24
C CYS A 21 16.93 -9.30 21.82
N GLY A 22 15.66 -9.40 21.41
CA GLY A 22 15.09 -10.65 20.91
C GLY A 22 13.61 -10.51 20.63
N VAL A 23 12.95 -11.66 20.49
CA VAL A 23 11.49 -11.72 20.34
C VAL A 23 10.87 -11.66 21.73
N LEU A 24 10.32 -10.50 22.10
CA LEU A 24 9.84 -10.19 23.45
C LEU A 24 8.31 -10.28 23.60
N ALA A 25 7.60 -10.73 22.57
CA ALA A 25 6.17 -11.01 22.60
C ALA A 25 5.84 -12.21 21.69
N SER A 26 4.70 -12.85 21.91
CA SER A 26 4.23 -13.94 21.06
C SER A 26 3.60 -13.42 19.76
N GLY A 27 3.36 -14.32 18.80
CA GLY A 27 2.61 -14.04 17.57
C GLY A 27 3.47 -13.72 16.34
N ALA A 28 4.77 -13.50 16.51
CA ALA A 28 5.70 -13.34 15.38
C ALA A 28 5.74 -14.61 14.51
N SER A 29 5.86 -14.42 13.20
CA SER A 29 6.13 -15.54 12.27
C SER A 29 7.57 -16.03 12.43
N ALA A 30 7.87 -17.28 12.08
CA ALA A 30 9.23 -17.82 12.14
C ALA A 30 10.27 -16.96 11.38
N THR A 31 9.86 -16.37 10.25
CA THR A 31 10.70 -15.43 9.47
C THR A 31 10.90 -14.11 10.22
N ALA A 32 9.85 -13.55 10.81
CA ALA A 32 9.97 -12.33 11.62
C ALA A 32 10.87 -12.55 12.84
N GLU A 33 10.75 -13.69 13.52
CA GLU A 33 11.66 -14.07 14.60
C GLU A 33 13.11 -14.21 14.12
N ALA A 34 13.34 -14.77 12.93
CA ALA A 34 14.67 -14.87 12.34
C ALA A 34 15.25 -13.49 11.99
N ALA A 35 14.42 -12.57 11.49
CA ALA A 35 14.81 -11.19 11.21
C ALA A 35 15.17 -10.45 12.52
N VAL A 36 14.36 -10.61 13.57
CA VAL A 36 14.66 -10.07 14.91
C VAL A 36 16.00 -10.60 15.42
N ARG A 37 16.24 -11.92 15.37
CA ARG A 37 17.54 -12.50 15.77
C ARG A 37 18.70 -11.93 14.94
N ALA A 38 18.50 -11.74 13.64
CA ALA A 38 19.52 -11.17 12.77
C ALA A 38 19.83 -9.70 13.13
N ALA A 39 18.82 -8.86 13.34
CA ALA A 39 19.02 -7.48 13.78
C ALA A 39 19.69 -7.42 15.16
N CYS A 40 19.22 -8.23 16.11
CA CYS A 40 19.78 -8.29 17.46
C CYS A 40 21.24 -8.78 17.51
N SER A 41 21.65 -9.62 16.56
CA SER A 41 23.06 -10.02 16.44
C SER A 41 24.00 -8.86 16.09
N GLN A 42 23.46 -7.71 15.68
CA GLN A 42 24.21 -6.52 15.33
C GLN A 42 24.20 -5.45 16.43
N VAL A 43 23.57 -5.69 17.59
CA VAL A 43 23.62 -4.76 18.73
C VAL A 43 25.08 -4.51 19.12
N GLY A 44 25.46 -3.24 19.24
CA GLY A 44 26.84 -2.83 19.49
C GLY A 44 27.70 -2.66 18.23
N VAL A 45 27.19 -2.96 17.03
CA VAL A 45 27.82 -2.52 15.77
C VAL A 45 27.55 -1.03 15.55
N TRP A 46 28.47 -0.32 14.91
CA TRP A 46 28.33 1.11 14.64
C TRP A 46 27.11 1.43 13.78
N TYR A 47 26.46 2.55 14.09
CA TYR A 47 25.70 3.27 13.08
C TYR A 47 26.67 3.83 12.04
N THR A 48 26.25 3.87 10.79
CA THR A 48 27.02 4.43 9.69
C THR A 48 26.07 4.92 8.60
N TRP A 49 26.07 6.22 8.29
CA TRP A 49 25.22 6.82 7.26
C TRP A 49 25.46 6.19 5.87
N GLY A 50 24.41 5.66 5.25
CA GLY A 50 24.50 4.89 4.00
C GLY A 50 25.01 3.45 4.17
N GLY A 51 25.32 3.02 5.40
CA GLY A 51 25.80 1.68 5.71
C GLY A 51 24.71 0.61 5.51
N GLY A 52 25.07 -0.55 4.96
CA GLY A 52 24.11 -1.62 4.69
C GLY A 52 23.61 -1.69 3.23
N HIS A 53 24.06 -0.77 2.38
CA HIS A 53 23.56 -0.57 1.02
C HIS A 53 24.46 -1.12 -0.09
N GLY A 54 25.42 -1.98 0.26
CA GLY A 54 26.24 -2.71 -0.72
C GLY A 54 25.43 -3.63 -1.64
N ALA A 55 26.12 -4.18 -2.65
CA ALA A 55 25.53 -5.11 -3.63
C ALA A 55 24.90 -6.36 -2.98
N THR A 56 25.39 -6.77 -1.81
CA THR A 56 24.78 -7.79 -0.97
C THR A 56 24.41 -7.18 0.38
N PRO A 57 23.22 -7.45 0.94
CA PRO A 57 22.84 -6.91 2.25
C PRO A 57 23.80 -7.35 3.36
N GLY A 58 24.35 -6.39 4.08
CA GLY A 58 25.37 -6.59 5.12
C GLY A 58 26.08 -5.29 5.44
N ALA A 59 26.82 -5.25 6.56
CA ALA A 59 27.47 -4.02 7.01
C ALA A 59 28.43 -3.49 5.94
N THR A 60 28.41 -2.18 5.71
CA THR A 60 29.32 -1.48 4.80
C THR A 60 29.84 -0.22 5.47
N TYR A 61 30.93 0.32 4.93
CA TYR A 61 31.33 1.69 5.23
C TYR A 61 30.32 2.65 4.63
N GLY A 62 30.15 3.79 5.30
CA GLY A 62 29.24 4.84 4.94
C GLY A 62 29.97 6.00 4.29
N TYR A 63 29.39 7.18 4.44
CA TYR A 63 29.97 8.43 3.97
C TYR A 63 29.51 9.61 4.82
N TYR A 64 30.31 10.67 4.82
CA TYR A 64 29.94 11.94 5.41
C TYR A 64 28.75 12.56 4.67
N ASP A 65 27.66 12.85 5.40
CA ASP A 65 26.42 13.42 4.85
C ASP A 65 26.58 14.87 4.37
N GLY A 66 27.68 15.55 4.69
CA GLY A 66 27.88 16.95 4.29
C GLY A 66 27.18 17.96 5.20
N SER A 67 26.04 17.58 5.78
CA SER A 67 25.23 18.40 6.70
C SER A 67 25.36 18.02 8.17
N ASP A 68 25.65 16.75 8.48
CA ASP A 68 25.72 16.24 9.85
C ASP A 68 27.17 16.02 10.31
N PRO A 69 27.72 16.85 11.22
CA PRO A 69 29.07 16.66 11.75
C PRO A 69 29.31 15.31 12.42
N ASP A 70 28.28 14.66 12.96
CA ASP A 70 28.44 13.37 13.64
C ASP A 70 28.70 12.23 12.63
N SER A 71 28.36 12.43 11.35
CA SER A 71 28.65 11.51 10.24
C SER A 71 30.08 11.61 9.71
N LEU A 72 30.93 12.48 10.26
CA LEU A 72 32.31 12.73 9.79
C LEU A 72 33.16 11.46 9.72
N HIS A 73 32.90 10.48 10.59
CA HIS A 73 33.66 9.23 10.68
C HIS A 73 32.91 8.01 10.13
N ASP A 74 31.83 8.22 9.40
CA ASP A 74 31.01 7.11 8.89
C ASP A 74 31.68 6.39 7.70
N ASP A 75 32.60 7.06 7.00
CA ASP A 75 33.48 6.43 6.01
C ASP A 75 34.57 5.53 6.63
N GLU A 76 34.83 5.67 7.93
CA GLU A 76 35.81 4.88 8.70
C GLU A 76 35.16 3.76 9.54
N ARG A 77 33.82 3.75 9.66
CA ARG A 77 33.06 2.81 10.48
C ARG A 77 32.35 1.79 9.61
N LEU A 78 32.56 0.51 9.89
CA LEU A 78 31.80 -0.57 9.25
C LEU A 78 30.50 -0.79 10.02
N GLY A 79 29.36 -0.53 9.38
CA GLY A 79 28.09 -0.53 10.10
C GLY A 79 26.85 -0.51 9.21
N PHE A 80 25.75 -0.04 9.80
CA PHE A 80 24.45 0.08 9.15
C PHE A 80 23.83 1.45 9.43
N ASP A 81 23.09 1.98 8.47
CA ASP A 81 22.04 2.96 8.74
C ASP A 81 20.72 2.26 9.12
N CYS A 82 19.67 3.05 9.35
CA CYS A 82 18.38 2.54 9.78
C CYS A 82 17.78 1.52 8.79
N SER A 83 17.69 1.88 7.51
CA SER A 83 17.16 1.01 6.45
C SER A 83 18.08 -0.17 6.13
N GLY A 84 19.39 0.05 6.14
CA GLY A 84 20.40 -0.96 5.88
C GLY A 84 20.35 -2.10 6.90
N LEU A 85 20.11 -1.79 8.18
CA LEU A 85 19.91 -2.80 9.22
C LEU A 85 18.66 -3.64 8.95
N MET A 86 17.54 -3.01 8.57
CA MET A 86 16.28 -3.72 8.29
C MET A 86 16.42 -4.61 7.05
N ARG A 87 17.07 -4.09 6.00
CA ARG A 87 17.40 -4.83 4.77
C ARG A 87 18.22 -6.06 5.08
N TYR A 88 19.29 -5.92 5.87
CA TYR A 88 20.11 -7.03 6.31
C TYR A 88 19.31 -8.06 7.11
N ALA A 89 18.53 -7.61 8.10
CA ALA A 89 17.79 -8.51 8.98
C ALA A 89 16.82 -9.42 8.19
N TYR A 90 16.02 -8.85 7.29
CA TYR A 90 15.09 -9.61 6.47
C TYR A 90 15.79 -10.41 5.35
N TYR A 91 16.92 -9.94 4.83
CA TYR A 91 17.75 -10.74 3.92
C TYR A 91 18.27 -12.00 4.61
N ARG A 92 18.78 -11.89 5.85
CA ARG A 92 19.23 -13.06 6.63
C ARG A 92 18.10 -14.03 6.96
N ALA A 93 16.88 -13.52 7.14
CA ALA A 93 15.71 -14.35 7.42
C ALA A 93 15.15 -15.08 6.19
N THR A 94 15.28 -14.51 4.99
CA THR A 94 14.58 -14.99 3.79
C THR A 94 15.50 -15.46 2.66
N GLY A 95 16.77 -15.04 2.67
CA GLY A 95 17.69 -15.17 1.55
C GLY A 95 17.38 -14.26 0.35
N LYS A 96 16.40 -13.34 0.47
CA LYS A 96 15.95 -12.43 -0.59
C LYS A 96 16.10 -10.98 -0.15
N ASP A 97 16.49 -10.12 -1.08
CA ASP A 97 16.67 -8.68 -0.82
C ASP A 97 15.33 -7.93 -1.00
N LEU A 98 14.44 -8.06 -0.02
CA LEU A 98 13.06 -7.55 -0.07
C LEU A 98 12.92 -6.06 0.26
N LEU A 99 13.93 -5.48 0.90
CA LEU A 99 13.87 -4.16 1.53
C LEU A 99 15.01 -3.26 1.05
N ASN A 100 15.43 -3.42 -0.20
CA ASN A 100 16.42 -2.54 -0.80
C ASN A 100 15.88 -1.10 -0.89
N GLY A 101 16.75 -0.12 -0.64
CA GLY A 101 16.41 1.30 -0.63
C GLY A 101 16.29 1.89 0.77
N THR A 102 15.88 3.15 0.82
CA THR A 102 15.79 4.01 2.01
C THR A 102 14.66 3.59 2.95
N ALA A 103 14.59 4.21 4.14
CA ALA A 103 13.45 4.06 5.04
C ALA A 103 12.12 4.41 4.34
N ASN A 104 12.12 5.42 3.46
CA ASN A 104 10.95 5.78 2.66
C ASN A 104 10.56 4.69 1.65
N ASP A 105 11.53 4.06 0.98
CA ASP A 105 11.24 2.95 0.06
C ASP A 105 10.68 1.74 0.81
N GLN A 106 11.25 1.43 1.98
CA GLN A 106 10.78 0.35 2.84
C GLN A 106 9.38 0.61 3.40
N PHE A 107 9.07 1.86 3.75
CA PHE A 107 7.72 2.23 4.16
C PHE A 107 6.72 1.93 3.04
N HIS A 108 7.07 2.19 1.78
CA HIS A 108 6.21 1.93 0.62
C HIS A 108 6.37 0.54 0.00
N THR A 109 7.06 -0.39 0.66
CA THR A 109 7.35 -1.70 0.10
C THR A 109 6.09 -2.47 -0.32
N SER A 110 6.17 -3.15 -1.46
CA SER A 110 5.17 -4.10 -1.95
C SER A 110 5.18 -5.42 -1.18
N HIS A 111 6.18 -5.63 -0.32
CA HIS A 111 6.28 -6.80 0.56
C HIS A 111 5.55 -6.62 1.90
N ALA A 112 4.74 -5.56 2.04
CA ALA A 112 3.91 -5.31 3.21
C ALA A 112 2.73 -6.28 3.27
N ALA A 113 2.66 -7.10 4.30
CA ALA A 113 1.52 -7.99 4.61
C ALA A 113 0.42 -7.26 5.39
N ALA A 114 0.79 -6.25 6.16
CA ALA A 114 -0.13 -5.34 6.82
C ALA A 114 0.53 -3.98 7.00
N ARG A 115 -0.32 -2.94 7.09
CA ARG A 115 0.08 -1.56 7.36
C ARG A 115 -0.72 -1.07 8.56
N PHE A 116 -0.07 -0.35 9.46
CA PHE A 116 -0.65 0.17 10.68
C PHE A 116 -0.44 1.67 10.73
N SER A 117 -1.50 2.43 10.95
CA SER A 117 -1.42 3.89 11.04
C SER A 117 -0.79 4.31 12.36
N ALA A 118 -0.24 5.53 12.39
CA ALA A 118 0.31 6.13 13.61
C ALA A 118 -0.65 6.06 14.81
N GLY A 119 -1.94 6.31 14.58
CA GLY A 119 -2.98 6.31 15.61
C GLY A 119 -3.24 4.94 16.25
N GLN A 120 -2.84 3.84 15.59
CA GLN A 120 -2.94 2.49 16.17
C GLN A 120 -1.79 2.19 17.16
N GLY A 121 -0.73 3.01 17.15
CA GLY A 121 0.43 2.84 18.04
C GLY A 121 1.06 1.46 17.91
N THR A 122 1.36 0.85 19.06
CA THR A 122 1.95 -0.50 19.16
C THR A 122 0.92 -1.62 19.31
N GLY A 123 -0.35 -1.29 19.51
CA GLY A 123 -1.41 -2.27 19.82
C GLY A 123 -1.50 -3.46 18.86
N PRO A 124 -1.46 -3.26 17.53
CA PRO A 124 -1.55 -4.36 16.57
C PRO A 124 -0.18 -4.97 16.19
N LEU A 125 0.93 -4.43 16.71
CA LEU A 125 2.27 -4.79 16.27
C LEU A 125 2.74 -6.09 16.89
N LEU A 126 3.51 -6.84 16.10
CA LEU A 126 4.16 -8.08 16.49
C LEU A 126 5.67 -7.95 16.29
N PRO A 127 6.49 -8.72 17.03
CA PRO A 127 7.94 -8.68 16.83
C PRO A 127 8.31 -8.94 15.37
N GLY A 128 9.21 -8.10 14.84
CA GLY A 128 9.63 -8.06 13.46
C GLY A 128 8.89 -7.04 12.57
N ASP A 129 7.78 -6.45 13.04
CA ASP A 129 7.17 -5.32 12.33
C ASP A 129 8.13 -4.13 12.28
N LEU A 130 8.17 -3.44 11.13
CA LEU A 130 8.99 -2.26 10.93
C LEU A 130 8.20 -1.01 11.29
N MET A 131 8.76 -0.16 12.14
CA MET A 131 8.20 1.09 12.63
C MET A 131 8.88 2.26 11.93
N PHE A 132 8.14 3.30 11.54
CA PHE A 132 8.65 4.37 10.68
C PHE A 132 8.34 5.77 11.23
N TRP A 133 9.23 6.72 10.95
CA TRP A 133 9.10 8.13 11.34
C TRP A 133 9.34 9.06 10.14
N GLY A 134 8.50 10.10 10.04
CA GLY A 134 8.56 11.16 9.07
C GLY A 134 7.18 11.73 8.71
N ASN A 135 7.16 12.95 8.18
CA ASN A 135 5.94 13.65 7.77
C ASN A 135 5.91 13.78 6.24
N GLY A 136 5.17 12.89 5.57
CA GLY A 136 5.08 12.82 4.10
C GLY A 136 6.32 12.23 3.41
N HIS A 137 7.50 12.30 4.05
CA HIS A 137 8.69 11.57 3.66
C HIS A 137 9.29 10.89 4.90
N VAL A 138 9.43 9.57 4.85
CA VAL A 138 9.94 8.77 5.98
C VAL A 138 11.46 8.81 6.01
N HIS A 139 12.03 9.26 7.12
CA HIS A 139 13.48 9.41 7.30
C HIS A 139 14.09 8.35 8.22
N HIS A 140 13.30 7.68 9.05
CA HIS A 140 13.80 6.66 9.97
C HIS A 140 12.94 5.40 10.01
N VAL A 141 13.59 4.25 10.26
CA VAL A 141 12.96 2.95 10.44
C VAL A 141 13.62 2.15 11.57
N ALA A 142 12.82 1.42 12.34
CA ALA A 142 13.28 0.52 13.40
C ALA A 142 12.45 -0.78 13.40
N MET A 143 12.93 -1.83 14.05
CA MET A 143 12.20 -3.10 14.16
C MET A 143 11.60 -3.26 15.55
N TYR A 144 10.29 -3.45 15.63
CA TYR A 144 9.59 -3.76 16.87
C TYR A 144 10.02 -5.13 17.41
N LEU A 145 10.31 -5.21 18.70
CA LEU A 145 10.73 -6.44 19.37
C LEU A 145 9.61 -7.08 20.20
N GLY A 146 8.48 -6.39 20.39
CA GLY A 146 7.50 -6.74 21.43
C GLY A 146 7.78 -6.00 22.74
N ALA A 147 6.86 -6.11 23.70
CA ALA A 147 6.99 -5.52 25.05
C ALA A 147 7.36 -4.02 25.08
N GLY A 148 6.98 -3.27 24.04
CA GLY A 148 7.30 -1.84 23.95
C GLY A 148 8.77 -1.53 23.67
N GLN A 149 9.55 -2.50 23.18
CA GLN A 149 10.95 -2.32 22.78
C GLN A 149 11.11 -2.38 21.26
N MET A 150 12.17 -1.75 20.75
CA MET A 150 12.58 -1.83 19.35
C MET A 150 14.11 -1.89 19.24
N VAL A 151 14.61 -2.48 18.15
CA VAL A 151 16.03 -2.40 17.77
C VAL A 151 16.19 -1.43 16.61
N GLU A 152 17.21 -0.57 16.68
CA GLU A 152 17.45 0.46 15.70
C GLU A 152 18.94 0.77 15.52
N ALA A 153 19.29 1.19 14.31
CA ALA A 153 20.46 2.00 14.04
C ALA A 153 19.98 3.46 14.00
N TYR A 154 20.20 4.23 15.07
CA TYR A 154 19.50 5.49 15.29
C TYR A 154 20.08 6.69 14.52
N GLU A 155 21.35 7.02 14.77
CA GLU A 155 22.02 8.18 14.17
C GLU A 155 23.56 8.03 14.24
N SER A 156 24.26 8.87 13.48
CA SER A 156 25.72 8.95 13.44
C SER A 156 26.33 9.07 14.84
N GLY A 157 27.50 8.44 15.05
CA GLY A 157 28.16 8.43 16.36
C GLY A 157 27.54 7.49 17.41
N THR A 158 26.42 6.82 17.10
CA THR A 158 25.83 5.81 17.99
C THR A 158 26.11 4.39 17.52
N HIS A 159 25.72 3.40 18.33
CA HIS A 159 25.72 1.99 17.96
C HIS A 159 24.28 1.49 17.85
N ILE A 160 24.10 0.40 17.10
CA ILE A 160 22.85 -0.35 17.07
C ILE A 160 22.48 -0.73 18.49
N ARG A 161 21.24 -0.43 18.86
CA ARG A 161 20.78 -0.48 20.25
C ARG A 161 19.33 -0.92 20.34
N VAL A 162 18.96 -1.40 21.52
CA VAL A 162 17.57 -1.61 21.91
C VAL A 162 17.10 -0.39 22.69
N THR A 163 15.93 0.15 22.33
CA THR A 163 15.33 1.29 23.00
C THR A 163 13.83 1.07 23.22
N PRO A 164 13.21 1.76 24.18
CA PRO A 164 11.77 1.86 24.25
C PRO A 164 11.20 2.47 22.97
N VAL A 165 10.06 1.94 22.52
CA VAL A 165 9.34 2.45 21.36
C VAL A 165 8.94 3.91 21.55
N ARG A 166 9.09 4.71 20.49
CA ARG A 166 8.68 6.11 20.44
C ARG A 166 7.54 6.30 19.43
N THR A 167 6.31 6.49 19.89
CA THR A 167 5.14 6.78 19.01
C THR A 167 4.67 8.24 19.05
N GLY A 168 5.44 9.13 19.69
CA GLY A 168 5.19 10.57 19.67
C GLY A 168 5.87 11.26 18.48
N GLY A 169 5.61 12.55 18.29
CA GLY A 169 6.24 13.34 17.24
C GLY A 169 5.72 12.97 15.84
N ASP A 170 6.63 12.62 14.95
CA ASP A 170 6.40 12.31 13.54
C ASP A 170 6.34 10.79 13.26
N TYR A 171 5.92 10.00 14.25
CA TYR A 171 5.66 8.57 14.03
C TYR A 171 4.62 8.38 12.91
N ALA A 172 5.03 7.73 11.82
CA ALA A 172 4.21 7.56 10.61
C ALA A 172 3.36 6.29 10.64
N GLY A 173 3.73 5.32 11.47
CA GLY A 173 3.08 4.01 11.55
C GLY A 173 4.06 2.87 11.39
N ALA A 174 3.54 1.69 11.02
CA ALA A 174 4.33 0.48 10.91
C ALA A 174 3.88 -0.43 9.75
N VAL A 175 4.80 -1.29 9.31
CA VAL A 175 4.58 -2.29 8.26
C VAL A 175 4.98 -3.67 8.77
N ARG A 176 4.10 -4.66 8.56
CA ARG A 176 4.43 -6.07 8.72
C ARG A 176 4.93 -6.63 7.41
N ILE A 177 6.11 -7.26 7.38
CA ILE A 177 6.67 -7.83 6.15
C ILE A 177 6.11 -9.24 5.88
N ASN A 178 5.89 -9.56 4.60
CA ASN A 178 5.50 -10.90 4.16
C ASN A 178 6.63 -11.91 4.37
N PRO A 179 6.44 -12.94 5.21
CA PRO A 179 7.46 -13.95 5.45
C PRO A 179 7.80 -14.81 4.22
N SER A 180 6.93 -14.89 3.21
CA SER A 180 7.17 -15.68 1.98
C SER A 180 8.12 -15.01 0.97
N GLY A 181 8.40 -13.72 1.13
CA GLY A 181 9.16 -12.91 0.18
C GLY A 181 8.53 -12.78 -1.22
N ALA A 182 7.28 -13.23 -1.40
CA ALA A 182 6.43 -12.74 -2.46
C ALA A 182 5.85 -11.37 -2.03
N PRO A 183 5.48 -10.46 -2.94
CA PRO A 183 4.56 -9.38 -2.59
C PRO A 183 3.34 -10.00 -1.90
N THR A 184 3.03 -9.59 -0.68
CA THR A 184 1.81 -10.08 -0.02
C THR A 184 0.63 -9.46 -0.74
N PRO A 185 -0.40 -10.25 -1.09
CA PRO A 185 -1.72 -9.67 -1.21
C PRO A 185 -2.01 -8.87 0.09
N PRO A 186 -2.40 -7.60 -0.01
CA PRO A 186 -2.74 -6.75 1.13
C PRO A 186 -3.72 -7.42 2.11
N PRO A 187 -3.78 -6.94 3.36
CA PRO A 187 -4.54 -7.59 4.41
C PRO A 187 -6.02 -7.70 4.05
N ALA A 188 -6.63 -8.84 4.43
CA ALA A 188 -8.02 -9.22 4.21
C ALA A 188 -9.08 -8.33 4.90
N ASN A 189 -8.70 -7.13 5.35
CA ASN A 189 -9.54 -6.21 6.12
C ASN A 189 -10.44 -5.34 5.23
N GLY A 190 -11.14 -5.98 4.29
CA GLY A 190 -12.13 -5.34 3.44
C GLY A 190 -11.52 -4.44 2.38
N GLY A 191 -11.50 -4.92 1.15
CA GLY A 191 -11.07 -4.16 -0.02
C GLY A 191 -10.50 -5.07 -1.09
N THR A 192 -10.55 -4.62 -2.34
CA THR A 192 -10.00 -5.34 -3.49
C THR A 192 -8.63 -4.78 -3.81
N VAL A 193 -7.68 -5.66 -4.10
CA VAL A 193 -6.26 -5.34 -4.24
C VAL A 193 -5.97 -4.85 -5.65
N PHE A 194 -5.29 -3.72 -5.76
CA PHE A 194 -4.78 -3.17 -7.02
C PHE A 194 -3.32 -2.75 -6.86
N GLU A 195 -2.66 -2.51 -7.98
CA GLU A 195 -1.30 -1.98 -8.01
C GLU A 195 -1.32 -0.63 -8.71
N THR A 196 -0.62 0.35 -8.17
CA THR A 196 -0.41 1.60 -8.88
C THR A 196 0.60 1.41 -10.02
N TRP A 197 0.70 2.40 -10.90
CA TRP A 197 1.80 2.49 -11.87
C TRP A 197 2.42 3.88 -11.85
N GLY A 198 3.66 3.98 -12.33
CA GLY A 198 4.41 5.23 -12.32
C GLY A 198 5.15 5.49 -11.00
N THR A 199 5.60 6.73 -10.84
CA THR A 199 6.42 7.21 -9.71
C THR A 199 5.86 8.54 -9.22
N GLY A 200 5.91 8.81 -7.93
CA GLY A 200 5.37 10.04 -7.34
C GLY A 200 3.84 10.09 -7.31
N VAL A 201 3.19 8.92 -7.29
CA VAL A 201 1.72 8.82 -7.25
C VAL A 201 1.22 9.27 -5.88
N ARG A 202 0.38 10.30 -5.85
CA ARG A 202 -0.11 10.89 -4.60
C ARG A 202 -1.47 10.33 -4.19
N THR A 203 -1.66 10.13 -2.90
CA THR A 203 -2.98 9.93 -2.28
C THR A 203 -3.41 11.22 -1.58
N HIS A 204 -4.71 11.42 -1.43
CA HIS A 204 -5.32 12.66 -0.98
C HIS A 204 -6.31 12.41 0.16
N SER A 205 -6.56 13.40 1.01
CA SER A 205 -7.53 13.31 2.11
C SER A 205 -8.98 13.32 1.64
N SER A 206 -9.21 13.74 0.41
CA SER A 206 -10.51 13.77 -0.26
C SER A 206 -10.34 13.32 -1.73
N PRO A 207 -11.42 12.92 -2.42
CA PRO A 207 -11.36 12.48 -3.81
C PRO A 207 -11.22 13.66 -4.79
N SER A 208 -10.17 14.44 -4.61
CA SER A 208 -9.82 15.63 -5.36
C SER A 208 -8.32 15.84 -5.30
N VAL A 209 -7.72 16.28 -6.42
CA VAL A 209 -6.28 16.61 -6.45
C VAL A 209 -5.96 17.86 -5.61
N ARG A 210 -7.00 18.62 -5.23
CA ARG A 210 -6.90 19.73 -4.28
C ARG A 210 -6.96 19.29 -2.82
N GLY A 211 -7.33 18.03 -2.54
CA GLY A 211 -7.24 17.45 -1.21
C GLY A 211 -5.79 17.44 -0.73
N SER A 212 -5.59 17.61 0.58
CA SER A 212 -4.24 17.53 1.15
C SER A 212 -3.62 16.18 0.82
N VAL A 213 -2.36 16.19 0.37
CA VAL A 213 -1.62 14.96 0.11
C VAL A 213 -1.49 14.19 1.42
N VAL A 214 -1.96 12.95 1.43
CA VAL A 214 -1.82 12.03 2.56
C VAL A 214 -0.53 11.24 2.42
N ASP A 215 -0.25 10.76 1.21
CA ASP A 215 0.97 10.00 0.92
C ASP A 215 1.46 10.23 -0.52
N THR A 216 2.73 9.91 -0.79
CA THR A 216 3.34 9.94 -2.12
C THR A 216 4.19 8.70 -2.36
N PHE A 217 3.69 7.83 -3.23
CA PHE A 217 4.35 6.59 -3.58
C PHE A 217 5.54 6.83 -4.51
N PRO A 218 6.78 6.42 -4.15
CA PRO A 218 7.96 6.65 -4.97
C PRO A 218 7.99 5.78 -6.23
N GLY A 219 7.21 4.70 -6.29
CA GLY A 219 7.09 3.80 -7.44
C GLY A 219 5.77 3.02 -7.43
N PRO A 220 5.66 1.96 -8.26
CA PRO A 220 4.51 1.06 -8.24
C PRO A 220 4.30 0.46 -6.85
N THR A 221 3.13 0.74 -6.29
CA THR A 221 2.76 0.40 -4.92
C THR A 221 1.47 -0.38 -4.96
N GLN A 222 1.42 -1.50 -4.24
CA GLN A 222 0.19 -2.24 -4.08
C GLN A 222 -0.71 -1.56 -3.05
N VAL A 223 -1.98 -1.38 -3.38
CA VAL A 223 -2.97 -0.71 -2.55
C VAL A 223 -4.22 -1.57 -2.38
N SER A 224 -4.90 -1.41 -1.25
CA SER A 224 -6.22 -2.01 -1.02
C SER A 224 -7.30 -0.95 -1.19
N VAL A 225 -8.17 -1.15 -2.17
CA VAL A 225 -9.31 -0.27 -2.42
C VAL A 225 -10.52 -0.78 -1.66
N GLN A 226 -11.00 -0.01 -0.67
CA GLN A 226 -12.21 -0.32 0.09
C GLN A 226 -13.46 -0.11 -0.75
N CYS A 227 -13.49 0.99 -1.49
CA CYS A 227 -14.63 1.41 -2.29
C CYS A 227 -14.17 2.44 -3.33
N GLN A 228 -15.01 2.75 -4.30
CA GLN A 228 -14.76 3.80 -5.30
C GLN A 228 -15.97 4.72 -5.48
N GLN A 229 -15.78 5.89 -6.08
CA GLN A 229 -16.86 6.80 -6.45
C GLN A 229 -16.44 7.74 -7.60
N HIS A 230 -17.43 8.36 -8.25
CA HIS A 230 -17.18 9.48 -9.16
C HIS A 230 -16.91 10.76 -8.36
N ALA A 231 -15.89 11.53 -8.76
CA ALA A 231 -15.55 12.82 -8.18
C ALA A 231 -14.84 13.73 -9.20
N GLU A 232 -13.75 14.41 -8.82
CA GLU A 232 -13.05 15.33 -9.73
C GLU A 232 -12.46 14.58 -10.94
N THR A 233 -12.74 15.05 -12.16
CA THR A 233 -12.08 14.51 -13.36
C THR A 233 -10.61 14.87 -13.34
N VAL A 234 -9.74 13.85 -13.41
CA VAL A 234 -8.28 14.01 -13.47
C VAL A 234 -7.80 13.65 -14.86
N THR A 235 -6.92 14.47 -15.42
CA THR A 235 -6.20 14.19 -16.66
C THR A 235 -4.71 14.26 -16.39
N ALA A 236 -4.01 13.13 -16.54
CA ALA A 236 -2.56 13.07 -16.44
C ALA A 236 -2.02 11.88 -17.26
N ASP A 237 -0.80 12.01 -17.77
CA ASP A 237 -0.08 10.91 -18.45
C ASP A 237 -0.84 10.24 -19.61
N GLY A 238 -1.72 11.00 -20.28
CA GLY A 238 -2.55 10.51 -21.38
C GLY A 238 -3.83 9.80 -20.97
N TYR A 239 -4.12 9.71 -19.67
CA TYR A 239 -5.34 9.13 -19.12
C TYR A 239 -6.26 10.21 -18.57
N THR A 240 -7.57 10.03 -18.77
CA THR A 240 -8.61 10.90 -18.22
C THR A 240 -9.76 10.05 -17.68
N ASN A 241 -10.10 10.21 -16.40
CA ASN A 241 -11.36 9.71 -15.83
C ASN A 241 -11.74 10.52 -14.57
N ASP A 242 -12.93 10.26 -14.04
CA ASP A 242 -13.48 10.86 -12.82
C ASP A 242 -13.61 9.86 -11.66
N ALA A 243 -12.96 8.70 -11.78
CA ALA A 243 -13.07 7.62 -10.82
C ALA A 243 -12.01 7.76 -9.72
N TRP A 244 -12.47 7.69 -8.48
CA TRP A 244 -11.64 7.80 -7.28
C TRP A 244 -11.87 6.63 -6.36
N SER A 245 -10.77 6.03 -5.91
CA SER A 245 -10.77 4.89 -5.00
C SER A 245 -10.37 5.32 -3.59
N LYS A 246 -11.15 4.92 -2.60
CA LYS A 246 -10.80 5.06 -1.19
C LYS A 246 -9.98 3.86 -0.76
N LEU A 247 -8.80 4.12 -0.20
CA LEU A 247 -7.89 3.10 0.29
C LEU A 247 -8.23 2.69 1.72
N THR A 248 -7.68 1.57 2.19
CA THR A 248 -7.91 1.05 3.54
C THR A 248 -7.38 1.93 4.66
N ASP A 249 -6.41 2.79 4.37
CA ASP A 249 -5.92 3.82 5.29
C ASP A 249 -6.83 5.07 5.35
N GLY A 250 -7.90 5.10 4.55
CA GLY A 250 -8.88 6.18 4.45
C GLY A 250 -8.52 7.27 3.43
N SER A 251 -7.33 7.22 2.82
CA SER A 251 -6.91 8.14 1.76
C SER A 251 -7.61 7.84 0.43
N TRP A 252 -7.52 8.77 -0.51
CA TRP A 252 -8.12 8.70 -1.83
C TRP A 252 -7.07 8.74 -2.92
N ILE A 253 -7.22 7.90 -3.93
CA ILE A 253 -6.37 7.90 -5.12
C ILE A 253 -7.24 7.98 -6.37
N THR A 254 -6.80 8.73 -7.38
CA THR A 254 -7.45 8.71 -8.69
C THR A 254 -7.15 7.40 -9.40
N ASN A 255 -8.18 6.80 -10.00
CA ASN A 255 -8.05 5.50 -10.65
C ASN A 255 -7.19 5.56 -11.92
N ILE A 256 -6.86 6.74 -12.46
CA ILE A 256 -5.90 6.84 -13.57
C ILE A 256 -4.55 6.18 -13.23
N TYR A 257 -4.16 6.18 -11.94
CA TYR A 257 -2.90 5.59 -11.47
C TYR A 257 -3.03 4.15 -11.00
N LEU A 258 -4.21 3.53 -11.07
CA LEU A 258 -4.42 2.12 -10.72
C LEU A 258 -4.42 1.25 -11.96
N LYS A 259 -3.65 0.16 -11.94
CA LYS A 259 -3.64 -0.81 -13.05
C LYS A 259 -5.02 -1.46 -13.15
N GLY A 260 -5.68 -1.25 -14.28
CA GLY A 260 -7.01 -1.78 -14.56
C GLY A 260 -7.85 -0.85 -15.44
N PRO A 261 -9.14 -1.16 -15.61
CA PRO A 261 -10.10 -0.22 -16.20
C PRO A 261 -10.29 1.02 -15.29
N ALA A 262 -10.84 2.10 -15.86
CA ALA A 262 -11.10 3.34 -15.13
C ALA A 262 -11.99 3.12 -13.89
N TRP A 263 -12.98 2.24 -14.00
CA TRP A 263 -13.82 1.79 -12.88
C TRP A 263 -13.43 0.37 -12.50
N LEU A 264 -13.03 0.16 -11.25
CA LEU A 264 -12.38 -1.08 -10.84
C LEU A 264 -13.40 -2.21 -10.63
N PRO A 265 -13.18 -3.40 -11.20
CA PRO A 265 -14.10 -4.51 -11.03
C PRO A 265 -14.06 -5.05 -9.61
N GLY A 266 -15.23 -5.35 -9.04
CA GLY A 266 -15.34 -5.95 -7.70
C GLY A 266 -15.05 -4.99 -6.55
N VAL A 267 -14.98 -3.68 -6.81
CA VAL A 267 -14.90 -2.64 -5.78
C VAL A 267 -16.28 -1.99 -5.60
N PRO A 268 -16.84 -1.95 -4.37
CA PRO A 268 -18.14 -1.35 -4.09
C PRO A 268 -18.10 0.18 -4.11
N ASP A 269 -19.26 0.84 -4.20
CA ASP A 269 -19.34 2.30 -4.12
C ASP A 269 -19.13 2.82 -2.68
N CYS A 270 -18.48 3.97 -2.51
CA CYS A 270 -18.11 4.51 -1.19
C CYS A 270 -19.26 5.05 -0.33
N GLY A 271 -20.45 5.22 -0.90
CA GLY A 271 -21.67 5.47 -0.17
C GLY A 271 -22.74 4.58 -0.78
N GLY A 272 -23.41 3.74 0.02
CA GLY A 272 -24.49 2.85 -0.40
C GLY A 272 -25.76 3.54 -0.96
N SER A 273 -25.63 4.78 -1.42
CA SER A 273 -26.57 5.52 -2.24
C SER A 273 -25.71 6.34 -3.21
N SER A 274 -25.78 5.99 -4.49
CA SER A 274 -25.14 6.74 -5.57
C SER A 274 -25.30 8.25 -5.36
N PRO A 275 -24.25 9.07 -5.47
CA PRO A 275 -24.44 10.47 -5.79
C PRO A 275 -25.21 10.53 -7.11
N ALA A 276 -26.34 11.24 -7.14
CA ALA A 276 -27.08 11.44 -8.39
C ALA A 276 -26.17 12.13 -9.43
N PRO A 277 -25.91 11.55 -10.61
CA PRO A 277 -25.26 12.25 -11.70
C PRO A 277 -26.25 13.23 -12.36
N PRO A 278 -25.77 14.20 -13.15
CA PRO A 278 -26.49 15.42 -13.49
C PRO A 278 -27.82 15.14 -14.19
N SER A 279 -28.84 15.93 -13.83
CA SER A 279 -30.15 15.94 -14.47
C SER A 279 -30.04 16.05 -16.00
N GLY A 280 -30.58 15.07 -16.72
CA GLY A 280 -30.67 15.12 -18.17
C GLY A 280 -31.37 13.95 -18.88
N GLY A 281 -32.30 13.24 -18.22
CA GLY A 281 -33.21 12.33 -18.93
C GLY A 281 -32.86 10.83 -18.96
N SER A 282 -31.90 10.34 -18.16
CA SER A 282 -31.66 8.90 -18.03
C SER A 282 -32.63 8.21 -17.07
N LYS A 283 -32.85 6.90 -17.26
CA LYS A 283 -33.68 6.02 -16.43
C LYS A 283 -32.86 4.85 -15.90
N ALA A 284 -33.06 4.52 -14.62
CA ALA A 284 -32.38 3.39 -14.00
C ALA A 284 -33.04 2.07 -14.39
N HIS A 285 -32.26 1.13 -14.92
CA HIS A 285 -32.67 -0.23 -15.21
C HIS A 285 -31.69 -1.21 -14.59
N GLN A 286 -32.16 -2.41 -14.24
CA GLN A 286 -31.31 -3.42 -13.63
C GLN A 286 -30.96 -4.50 -14.65
N THR A 287 -29.71 -4.92 -14.73
CA THR A 287 -29.36 -6.12 -15.50
C THR A 287 -29.81 -7.38 -14.76
N TRP A 288 -30.05 -8.49 -15.46
CA TRP A 288 -30.40 -9.77 -14.82
C TRP A 288 -29.32 -10.85 -14.90
N GLY A 289 -28.42 -10.75 -15.88
CA GLY A 289 -27.34 -11.71 -16.10
C GLY A 289 -26.07 -11.40 -15.28
N THR A 290 -25.20 -12.40 -15.20
CA THR A 290 -23.81 -12.24 -14.75
C THR A 290 -22.89 -12.16 -15.98
N GLY A 291 -21.78 -11.44 -15.86
CA GLY A 291 -20.80 -11.30 -16.94
C GLY A 291 -21.28 -10.49 -18.15
N VAL A 292 -22.17 -9.54 -17.92
CA VAL A 292 -22.76 -8.70 -18.96
C VAL A 292 -21.74 -7.66 -19.41
N ARG A 293 -21.55 -7.51 -20.73
CA ARG A 293 -20.62 -6.54 -21.31
C ARG A 293 -21.35 -5.36 -21.89
N THR A 294 -20.72 -4.19 -21.82
CA THR A 294 -21.11 -3.03 -22.61
C THR A 294 -20.10 -2.80 -23.73
N HIS A 295 -20.54 -2.12 -24.77
CA HIS A 295 -19.82 -2.00 -26.03
C HIS A 295 -19.75 -0.55 -26.48
N SER A 296 -18.70 -0.18 -27.20
CA SER A 296 -18.55 1.20 -27.72
C SER A 296 -19.55 1.54 -28.83
N GLN A 297 -20.14 0.53 -29.45
CA GLN A 297 -21.17 0.62 -30.48
C GLN A 297 -22.22 -0.49 -30.26
N PRO A 298 -23.45 -0.35 -30.79
CA PRO A 298 -24.55 -1.28 -30.53
C PRO A 298 -24.50 -2.55 -31.41
N TYR A 299 -23.38 -3.25 -31.34
CA TYR A 299 -23.16 -4.57 -31.94
C TYR A 299 -22.08 -5.31 -31.14
N VAL A 300 -22.20 -6.64 -31.03
CA VAL A 300 -21.42 -7.46 -30.06
C VAL A 300 -19.92 -7.53 -30.35
N ASN A 301 -19.50 -7.23 -31.59
CA ASN A 301 -18.09 -7.20 -31.97
C ASN A 301 -17.41 -5.85 -31.77
N ALA A 302 -18.15 -4.84 -31.30
CA ALA A 302 -17.56 -3.56 -30.92
C ALA A 302 -16.71 -3.71 -29.66
N ALA A 303 -15.71 -2.83 -29.51
CA ALA A 303 -14.82 -2.84 -28.35
C ALA A 303 -15.64 -2.84 -27.05
N VAL A 304 -15.29 -3.75 -26.14
CA VAL A 304 -15.91 -3.82 -24.82
C VAL A 304 -15.49 -2.58 -24.02
N VAL A 305 -16.48 -1.88 -23.46
CA VAL A 305 -16.25 -0.67 -22.65
C VAL A 305 -16.27 -1.02 -21.17
N ASP A 306 -17.22 -1.84 -20.73
CA ASP A 306 -17.35 -2.27 -19.34
C ASP A 306 -17.83 -3.73 -19.21
N TYR A 307 -17.68 -4.32 -18.03
CA TYR A 307 -18.06 -5.69 -17.68
C TYR A 307 -18.70 -5.75 -16.29
N PHE A 308 -19.98 -6.13 -16.25
CA PHE A 308 -20.74 -6.36 -15.03
C PHE A 308 -20.69 -7.84 -14.64
N ALA A 309 -19.85 -8.16 -13.65
CA ALA A 309 -19.71 -9.53 -13.13
C ALA A 309 -20.99 -10.08 -12.47
N GLN A 310 -21.90 -9.19 -12.06
CA GLN A 310 -23.13 -9.50 -11.33
C GLN A 310 -24.26 -8.54 -11.77
N PRO A 311 -25.53 -8.82 -11.44
CA PRO A 311 -26.65 -7.92 -11.73
C PRO A 311 -26.37 -6.51 -11.20
N THR A 312 -26.34 -5.53 -12.10
CA THR A 312 -25.94 -4.15 -11.86
C THR A 312 -27.04 -3.20 -12.30
N THR A 313 -27.28 -2.15 -11.51
CA THR A 313 -28.14 -1.05 -11.92
C THR A 313 -27.38 -0.16 -12.90
N VAL A 314 -27.92 0.00 -14.11
CA VAL A 314 -27.39 0.86 -15.16
C VAL A 314 -28.34 2.00 -15.44
N ASN A 315 -27.81 3.15 -15.84
CA ASN A 315 -28.63 4.31 -16.21
C ASN A 315 -28.68 4.42 -17.74
N VAL A 316 -29.85 4.18 -18.31
CA VAL A 316 -30.11 4.22 -19.75
C VAL A 316 -30.54 5.61 -20.16
N VAL A 317 -29.85 6.20 -21.14
CA VAL A 317 -30.11 7.53 -21.69
C VAL A 317 -31.14 7.46 -22.83
N CYS A 318 -30.95 6.53 -23.76
CA CYS A 318 -31.85 6.31 -24.90
C CYS A 318 -31.64 4.88 -25.42
N GLN A 319 -32.50 4.40 -26.30
CA GLN A 319 -32.38 3.07 -26.92
C GLN A 319 -32.67 3.12 -28.42
N LYS A 320 -32.14 2.19 -29.21
CA LYS A 320 -32.45 2.05 -30.64
C LYS A 320 -32.38 0.61 -31.11
N HIS A 321 -32.94 0.35 -32.29
CA HIS A 321 -32.74 -0.92 -32.99
C HIS A 321 -31.35 -0.97 -33.64
N ALA A 322 -30.65 -2.09 -33.47
CA ALA A 322 -29.33 -2.33 -34.06
C ALA A 322 -29.12 -3.83 -34.33
N GLN A 323 -27.94 -4.39 -34.04
CA GLN A 323 -27.69 -5.82 -34.30
C GLN A 323 -28.65 -6.69 -33.47
N GLN A 324 -29.34 -7.62 -34.11
CA GLN A 324 -30.12 -8.64 -33.41
C GLN A 324 -29.17 -9.60 -32.67
N VAL A 325 -29.38 -9.76 -31.37
CA VAL A 325 -28.59 -10.63 -30.49
C VAL A 325 -29.46 -11.76 -29.98
N THR A 326 -28.94 -12.99 -30.05
CA THR A 326 -29.54 -14.17 -29.43
C THR A 326 -28.58 -14.75 -28.40
N ALA A 327 -28.95 -14.73 -27.12
CA ALA A 327 -28.21 -15.36 -26.04
C ALA A 327 -29.16 -15.77 -24.90
N ASP A 328 -28.81 -16.84 -24.18
CA ASP A 328 -29.55 -17.33 -23.01
C ASP A 328 -31.06 -17.59 -23.25
N GLY A 329 -31.41 -17.97 -24.48
CA GLY A 329 -32.80 -18.22 -24.90
C GLY A 329 -33.60 -16.96 -25.22
N TYR A 330 -33.01 -15.77 -25.10
CA TYR A 330 -33.59 -14.50 -25.48
C TYR A 330 -33.08 -14.05 -26.84
N THR A 331 -33.94 -13.40 -27.62
CA THR A 331 -33.57 -12.77 -28.90
C THR A 331 -34.18 -11.38 -28.96
N ASN A 332 -33.35 -10.36 -29.22
CA ASN A 332 -33.80 -8.97 -29.31
C ASN A 332 -32.82 -8.13 -30.14
N ASP A 333 -33.29 -7.06 -30.76
CA ASP A 333 -32.51 -6.11 -31.56
C ASP A 333 -32.43 -4.71 -30.93
N ALA A 334 -33.04 -4.51 -29.76
CA ALA A 334 -32.96 -3.27 -29.01
C ALA A 334 -31.63 -3.16 -28.23
N TRP A 335 -31.02 -1.98 -28.32
CA TRP A 335 -29.79 -1.62 -27.62
C TRP A 335 -29.98 -0.29 -26.88
N SER A 336 -29.56 -0.28 -25.63
CA SER A 336 -29.64 0.86 -24.71
C SER A 336 -28.28 1.53 -24.57
N LYS A 337 -28.26 2.86 -24.71
CA LYS A 337 -27.08 3.69 -24.48
C LYS A 337 -27.04 4.10 -23.02
N LEU A 338 -25.92 3.87 -22.36
CA LEU A 338 -25.72 4.20 -20.96
C LEU A 338 -25.15 5.61 -20.78
N THR A 339 -25.17 6.12 -19.55
CA THR A 339 -24.66 7.45 -19.21
C THR A 339 -23.16 7.62 -19.46
N ASP A 340 -22.39 6.54 -19.42
CA ASP A 340 -20.96 6.50 -19.79
C ASP A 340 -20.73 6.50 -21.33
N GLY A 341 -21.82 6.52 -22.11
CA GLY A 341 -21.80 6.49 -23.57
C GLY A 341 -21.70 5.10 -24.21
N SER A 342 -21.53 4.05 -23.40
CA SER A 342 -21.50 2.66 -23.86
C SER A 342 -22.88 2.14 -24.24
N TRP A 343 -22.91 0.99 -24.91
CA TRP A 343 -24.11 0.33 -25.40
C TRP A 343 -24.24 -1.06 -24.78
N ILE A 344 -25.43 -1.37 -24.30
CA ILE A 344 -25.80 -2.69 -23.79
C ILE A 344 -26.98 -3.20 -24.60
N THR A 345 -26.99 -4.50 -24.91
CA THR A 345 -28.17 -5.11 -25.54
C THR A 345 -29.27 -5.29 -24.48
N ASN A 346 -30.50 -4.95 -24.85
CA ASN A 346 -31.64 -5.03 -23.94
C ASN A 346 -31.97 -6.46 -23.52
N ILE A 347 -31.41 -7.51 -24.19
CA ILE A 347 -31.58 -8.89 -23.70
C ILE A 347 -31.09 -9.07 -22.27
N TYR A 348 -30.16 -8.24 -21.79
CA TYR A 348 -29.60 -8.31 -20.44
C TYR A 348 -30.24 -7.35 -19.44
N LEU A 349 -31.19 -6.52 -19.86
CA LEU A 349 -31.93 -5.60 -18.99
C LEU A 349 -33.24 -6.23 -18.53
N LYS A 350 -33.57 -6.08 -17.24
CA LYS A 350 -34.87 -6.48 -16.70
C LYS A 350 -35.95 -5.58 -17.30
N GLY A 351 -36.92 -6.18 -17.99
CA GLY A 351 -38.04 -5.46 -18.55
C GLY A 351 -38.52 -6.06 -19.87
N PRO A 352 -39.40 -5.35 -20.58
CA PRO A 352 -39.77 -5.69 -21.96
C PRO A 352 -38.56 -5.57 -22.92
N ALA A 353 -38.66 -6.20 -24.09
CA ALA A 353 -37.64 -6.13 -25.14
C ALA A 353 -37.28 -4.67 -25.52
N TRP A 354 -38.28 -3.79 -25.54
CA TRP A 354 -38.14 -2.35 -25.71
C TRP A 354 -38.63 -1.64 -24.44
N LEU A 355 -37.78 -0.84 -23.80
CA LEU A 355 -38.07 -0.21 -22.50
C LEU A 355 -39.00 0.99 -22.70
N ALA A 356 -40.28 0.87 -22.35
CA ALA A 356 -41.29 1.88 -22.69
C ALA A 356 -41.03 3.28 -22.07
N ASP A 357 -40.25 3.34 -21.00
CA ASP A 357 -39.87 4.55 -20.27
C ASP A 357 -38.55 5.19 -20.75
N VAL A 358 -37.88 4.57 -21.72
CA VAL A 358 -36.62 5.05 -22.31
C VAL A 358 -36.88 5.62 -23.71
N PRO A 359 -36.46 6.86 -24.00
CA PRO A 359 -36.66 7.47 -25.32
C PRO A 359 -35.82 6.78 -26.40
N ALA A 360 -36.25 6.90 -27.66
CA ALA A 360 -35.45 6.45 -28.78
C ALA A 360 -34.20 7.36 -28.97
N CYS A 361 -33.06 6.75 -29.28
CA CYS A 361 -31.99 7.43 -30.01
C CYS A 361 -32.37 7.47 -31.51
#